data_AF-A0A117MJZ7-F1
#
_entry.id   AF-A0A117MJZ7-F1
#
_cell.length_a   1.000
_cell.length_b   1.000
_cell.length_c   1.000
_cell.angle_alpha   90.00
_cell.angle_beta   90.00
_cell.angle_gamma   90.00
#
_symmetry.space_group_name_H-M   'P 1'
#
loop_
_entity.id
_entity.type
_entity.pdbx_description
1 polymer ?
#
loop_
_entity_poly.entity_id
_entity_poly.type
_entity_poly.pdbx_seq_one_letter_code
_entity_poly.pdbx_strand_id
1 'polypeptide(L)'
;MTEGLRERKKREMRRQLSDTAARLFLQDGFDAFRVADVAEACGVSEKTVYNYFPTKESLVLDQLETTMSALRTGLADPSAPPVQAALHILDTELTAMTAGLAASGNPGAAIAGYQRFGELIAATPSLRAYQSDMMDRFVAVAAELLADQVALPPDDPEPQIAATALLGLWRVQFQSLRRHLATTSDPATLHTKVTADVHRAARLLENGLTSSWPT
;
A
#
# COMPACT_ATOMS: atom_id res chain seq x y z
N MET A 1 18.95 16.27 -0.14
CA MET A 1 18.94 16.95 -1.45
C MET A 1 17.58 17.61 -1.64
N THR A 2 17.54 18.91 -1.91
CA THR A 2 16.28 19.65 -2.12
C THR A 2 15.70 19.28 -3.48
N GLU A 3 14.43 18.88 -3.51
CA GLU A 3 13.76 18.43 -4.73
C GLU A 3 13.73 19.52 -5.83
N GLY A 4 14.14 19.17 -7.04
CA GLY A 4 14.07 20.06 -8.20
C GLY A 4 12.61 20.36 -8.63
N LEU A 5 12.37 21.55 -9.19
CA LEU A 5 11.04 22.00 -9.63
C LEU A 5 10.34 21.00 -10.57
N ARG A 6 11.09 20.26 -11.39
CA ARG A 6 10.56 19.25 -12.31
C ARG A 6 9.98 18.04 -11.58
N GLU A 7 10.69 17.51 -10.60
CA GLU A 7 10.23 16.35 -9.81
C GLU A 7 9.00 16.72 -8.98
N ARG A 8 8.98 17.93 -8.42
CA ARG A 8 7.81 18.41 -7.67
C ARG A 8 6.58 18.50 -8.55
N LYS A 9 6.70 19.09 -9.74
CA LYS A 9 5.60 19.16 -10.72
C LYS A 9 5.15 17.77 -11.17
N LYS A 10 6.09 16.83 -11.34
CA LYS A 10 5.77 15.44 -11.70
C LYS A 10 4.94 14.77 -10.60
N ARG A 11 5.36 14.88 -9.34
CA ARG A 11 4.65 14.34 -8.17
C ARG A 11 3.27 14.97 -7.99
N GLU A 12 3.16 16.29 -8.15
CA GLU A 12 1.87 16.98 -8.05
C GLU A 12 0.88 16.48 -9.12
N MET A 13 1.34 16.36 -10.37
CA MET A 13 0.50 15.85 -11.46
C MET A 13 0.08 14.40 -11.22
N ARG A 14 0.99 13.54 -10.75
CA ARG A 14 0.68 12.14 -10.40
C ARG A 14 -0.43 12.08 -9.35
N ARG A 15 -0.29 12.87 -8.27
CA ARG A 15 -1.29 12.95 -7.20
C ARG A 15 -2.64 13.45 -7.73
N GLN A 16 -2.64 14.54 -8.51
CA GLN A 16 -3.87 15.09 -9.07
C GLN A 16 -4.65 14.08 -9.92
N LEU A 17 -3.94 13.29 -10.74
CA LEU A 17 -4.53 12.22 -11.55
C LEU A 17 -5.12 11.11 -10.68
N SER A 18 -4.36 10.60 -9.70
CA SER A 18 -4.81 9.55 -8.78
C SER A 18 -6.01 10.00 -7.94
N ASP A 19 -5.97 11.21 -7.36
CA ASP A 19 -7.07 11.76 -6.55
C ASP A 19 -8.36 11.93 -7.38
N THR A 20 -8.22 12.35 -8.64
CA THR A 20 -9.35 12.49 -9.56
C THR A 20 -9.95 11.14 -9.91
N ALA A 21 -9.12 10.13 -10.19
CA ALA A 21 -9.58 8.79 -10.46
C ALA A 21 -10.22 8.13 -9.24
N ALA A 22 -9.66 8.32 -8.05
CA ALA A 22 -10.22 7.81 -6.80
C ALA A 22 -11.61 8.40 -6.53
N ARG A 23 -11.80 9.70 -6.83
CA ARG A 23 -13.12 10.36 -6.73
C ARG A 23 -14.13 9.76 -7.71
N LEU A 24 -13.78 9.63 -8.99
CA LEU A 24 -14.67 9.04 -10.00
C LEU A 24 -15.00 7.58 -9.67
N PHE A 25 -14.01 6.81 -9.22
CA PHE A 25 -14.20 5.44 -8.78
C PHE A 25 -15.18 5.33 -7.60
N LEU A 26 -15.10 6.23 -6.61
CA LEU A 26 -16.04 6.27 -5.48
C LEU A 26 -17.45 6.69 -5.87
N GLN A 27 -17.59 7.52 -6.90
CA GLN A 27 -18.88 8.04 -7.38
C GLN A 27 -19.60 7.02 -8.27
N ASP A 28 -18.90 6.49 -9.27
CA ASP A 28 -19.51 5.77 -10.39
C ASP A 28 -19.15 4.27 -10.41
N GLY A 29 -18.16 3.85 -9.62
CA GLY A 29 -17.61 2.49 -9.64
C GLY A 29 -16.54 2.29 -10.72
N PHE A 30 -15.84 1.15 -10.68
CA PHE A 30 -14.66 0.94 -11.52
C PHE A 30 -15.01 0.95 -13.00
N ASP A 31 -16.03 0.23 -13.44
CA ASP A 31 -16.33 0.05 -14.87
C ASP A 31 -16.94 1.29 -15.55
N ALA A 32 -17.53 2.20 -14.77
CA ALA A 32 -18.31 3.31 -15.31
C ALA A 32 -17.44 4.47 -15.83
N PHE A 33 -16.35 4.83 -15.13
CA PHE A 33 -15.49 5.94 -15.55
C PHE A 33 -14.43 5.48 -16.57
N ARG A 34 -13.89 6.41 -17.35
CA ARG A 34 -12.80 6.19 -18.32
C ARG A 34 -11.56 6.98 -17.93
N VAL A 35 -10.39 6.52 -18.41
CA VAL A 35 -9.13 7.28 -18.28
C VAL A 35 -9.25 8.64 -18.96
N ALA A 36 -10.03 8.72 -20.04
CA ALA A 36 -10.40 9.97 -20.71
C ALA A 36 -11.06 10.98 -19.76
N ASP A 37 -12.00 10.53 -18.91
CA ASP A 37 -12.71 11.40 -17.97
C ASP A 37 -11.76 12.00 -16.92
N VAL A 38 -10.77 11.21 -16.48
CA VAL A 38 -9.70 11.68 -15.59
C VAL A 38 -8.81 12.70 -16.30
N ALA A 39 -8.42 12.41 -17.54
CA ALA A 39 -7.58 13.29 -18.35
C ALA A 39 -8.25 14.66 -18.57
N GLU A 40 -9.53 14.65 -18.95
CA GLU A 40 -10.36 15.84 -19.13
C GLU A 40 -10.45 16.65 -17.83
N ALA A 41 -10.78 16.00 -16.71
CA ALA A 41 -10.90 16.66 -15.41
C ALA A 41 -9.58 17.26 -14.90
N CYS A 42 -8.43 16.72 -15.32
CA CYS A 42 -7.11 17.25 -14.99
C CYS A 42 -6.53 18.20 -16.05
N GLY A 43 -7.23 18.42 -17.18
CA GLY A 43 -6.75 19.28 -18.27
C GLY A 43 -5.52 18.76 -19.00
N VAL A 44 -5.39 17.43 -19.12
CA VAL A 44 -4.26 16.76 -19.81
C VAL A 44 -4.76 15.78 -20.87
N SER A 45 -3.86 15.28 -21.71
CA SER A 45 -4.21 14.22 -22.67
C SER A 45 -4.26 12.84 -22.00
N GLU A 46 -5.04 11.90 -22.55
CA GLU A 46 -5.01 10.49 -22.12
C GLU A 46 -3.59 9.90 -22.16
N LYS A 47 -2.81 10.24 -23.21
CA LYS A 47 -1.40 9.85 -23.32
C LYS A 47 -0.59 10.32 -22.12
N THR A 48 -0.86 11.52 -21.61
CA THR A 48 -0.23 12.03 -20.40
C THR A 48 -0.57 11.13 -19.23
N VAL A 49 -1.85 10.77 -19.03
CA VAL A 49 -2.25 9.86 -17.94
C VAL A 49 -1.53 8.51 -18.04
N TYR A 50 -1.53 7.89 -19.22
CA TYR A 50 -0.86 6.60 -19.44
C TYR A 50 0.67 6.65 -19.24
N ASN A 51 1.31 7.81 -19.43
CA ASN A 51 2.74 7.98 -19.11
C ASN A 51 3.02 7.91 -17.60
N TYR A 52 2.05 8.26 -16.76
CA TYR A 52 2.16 8.13 -15.30
C TYR A 52 1.62 6.77 -14.82
N PHE A 53 0.55 6.29 -15.44
CA PHE A 53 -0.23 5.15 -15.00
C PHE A 53 -0.51 4.23 -16.19
N PRO A 54 0.29 3.17 -16.40
CA PRO A 54 0.17 2.31 -17.58
C PRO A 54 -1.20 1.64 -17.72
N THR A 55 -1.93 1.48 -16.62
CA THR A 55 -3.25 0.86 -16.57
C THR A 55 -4.22 1.69 -15.72
N LYS A 56 -5.52 1.52 -15.95
CA LYS A 56 -6.56 2.15 -15.14
C LYS A 56 -6.51 1.67 -13.68
N GLU A 57 -6.14 0.42 -13.46
CA GLU A 57 -5.91 -0.15 -12.14
C GLU A 57 -4.76 0.58 -11.43
N SER A 58 -3.63 0.82 -12.11
CA SER A 58 -2.49 1.56 -11.54
C SER A 58 -2.84 3.00 -11.19
N LEU A 59 -3.80 3.60 -11.90
CA LEU A 59 -4.31 4.94 -11.65
C LEU A 59 -5.18 5.01 -10.39
N VAL A 60 -5.90 3.92 -10.06
CA VAL A 60 -6.70 3.82 -8.82
C VAL A 60 -5.85 3.35 -7.63
N LEU A 61 -4.84 2.53 -7.88
CA LEU A 61 -3.98 1.90 -6.88
C LEU A 61 -2.55 2.44 -6.95
N ASP A 62 -2.40 3.74 -6.69
CA ASP A 62 -1.13 4.47 -6.75
C ASP A 62 -0.20 4.24 -5.53
N GLN A 63 0.15 2.97 -5.26
CA GLN A 63 1.01 2.61 -4.12
C GLN A 63 2.27 1.83 -4.53
N LEU A 64 2.27 1.21 -5.71
CA LEU A 64 3.34 0.31 -6.18
C LEU A 64 4.74 0.95 -6.07
N GLU A 65 4.97 2.09 -6.74
CA GLU A 65 6.31 2.71 -6.79
C GLU A 65 6.80 3.15 -5.41
N THR A 66 5.91 3.76 -4.61
CA THR A 66 6.22 4.26 -3.28
C THR A 66 6.63 3.12 -2.35
N THR A 67 5.85 2.04 -2.28
CA THR A 67 6.16 0.90 -1.42
C THR A 67 7.37 0.12 -1.92
N MET A 68 7.54 -0.07 -3.24
CA MET A 68 8.78 -0.67 -3.78
C MET A 68 10.02 0.13 -3.38
N SER A 69 9.96 1.47 -3.45
CA SER A 69 11.06 2.32 -3.02
C SER A 69 11.31 2.20 -1.52
N ALA A 70 10.25 2.14 -0.71
CA ALA A 70 10.36 1.97 0.74
C ALA A 70 10.97 0.61 1.11
N LEU A 71 10.59 -0.47 0.43
CA LEU A 71 11.17 -1.81 0.60
C LEU A 71 12.66 -1.81 0.25
N ARG A 72 13.04 -1.25 -0.91
CA ARG A 72 14.44 -1.14 -1.31
C ARG A 72 15.28 -0.38 -0.30
N THR A 73 14.78 0.75 0.20
CA THR A 73 15.50 1.53 1.21
C THR A 73 15.51 0.84 2.57
N GLY A 74 14.37 0.31 3.03
CA GLY A 74 14.22 -0.26 4.36
C GLY A 74 14.94 -1.59 4.55
N LEU A 75 15.06 -2.40 3.49
CA LEU A 75 15.76 -3.68 3.50
C LEU A 75 17.20 -3.59 2.96
N ALA A 76 17.70 -2.39 2.64
CA ALA A 76 19.07 -2.20 2.17
C ALA A 76 20.12 -2.44 3.26
N ASP A 77 19.77 -2.22 4.54
CA ASP A 77 20.69 -2.37 5.67
C ASP A 77 20.68 -3.82 6.19
N PRO A 78 21.74 -4.62 5.98
CA PRO A 78 21.81 -6.01 6.46
C PRO A 78 21.87 -6.12 7.99
N SER A 79 22.17 -5.03 8.71
CA SER A 79 22.23 -5.04 10.17
C SER A 79 20.87 -4.83 10.84
N ALA A 80 19.88 -4.35 10.08
CA ALA A 80 18.52 -4.13 10.57
C ALA A 80 17.68 -5.41 10.43
N PRO A 81 16.96 -5.85 11.48
CA PRO A 81 16.04 -6.98 11.36
C PRO A 81 14.97 -6.72 10.29
N PRO A 82 14.75 -7.61 9.30
CA PRO A 82 13.80 -7.39 8.22
C PRO A 82 12.36 -7.11 8.69
N VAL A 83 11.93 -7.77 9.78
CA VAL A 83 10.62 -7.53 10.40
C VAL A 83 10.50 -6.08 10.89
N GLN A 84 11.54 -5.54 11.51
CA GLN A 84 11.53 -4.15 12.00
C GLN A 84 11.47 -3.16 10.83
N ALA A 85 12.20 -3.43 9.75
CA ALA A 85 12.13 -2.62 8.53
C ALA A 85 10.71 -2.61 7.94
N ALA A 86 10.07 -3.79 7.81
CA ALA A 86 8.69 -3.88 7.35
C ALA A 86 7.71 -3.15 8.26
N LEU A 87 7.84 -3.30 9.59
CA LEU A 87 7.01 -2.56 10.55
C LEU A 87 7.17 -1.05 10.42
N HIS A 88 8.38 -0.56 10.21
CA HIS A 88 8.62 0.87 10.01
C HIS A 88 7.94 1.41 8.74
N ILE A 89 7.98 0.65 7.63
CA ILE A 89 7.30 1.03 6.39
C ILE A 89 5.78 1.06 6.61
N LEU A 90 5.21 -0.01 7.19
CA LEU A 90 3.78 -0.13 7.47
C LEU A 90 3.28 0.98 8.42
N ASP A 91 4.07 1.35 9.43
CA ASP A 91 3.74 2.43 10.36
C ASP A 91 3.80 3.80 9.67
N THR A 92 4.78 4.02 8.80
CA THR A 92 4.89 5.25 8.00
C THR A 92 3.68 5.41 7.07
N GLU A 93 3.30 4.35 6.34
CA GLU A 93 2.14 4.34 5.46
C GLU A 93 0.82 4.58 6.24
N LEU A 94 0.63 3.88 7.36
CA LEU A 94 -0.56 4.02 8.20
C LEU A 94 -0.65 5.41 8.83
N THR A 95 0.46 5.96 9.31
CA THR A 95 0.54 7.30 9.91
C THR A 95 0.20 8.37 8.88
N ALA A 96 0.71 8.27 7.65
CA ALA A 96 0.35 9.19 6.58
C ALA A 96 -1.15 9.14 6.26
N MET A 97 -1.72 7.94 6.16
CA MET A 97 -3.16 7.74 5.93
C MET A 97 -4.00 8.34 7.07
N THR A 98 -3.71 8.00 8.33
CA THR A 98 -4.53 8.43 9.47
C THR A 98 -4.37 9.91 9.77
N ALA A 99 -3.20 10.51 9.51
CA ALA A 99 -3.00 11.95 9.55
C ALA A 99 -3.86 12.66 8.48
N GLY A 100 -3.93 12.11 7.27
CA GLY A 100 -4.81 12.63 6.21
C GLY A 100 -6.30 12.56 6.58
N LEU A 101 -6.73 11.46 7.21
CA LEU A 101 -8.09 11.32 7.75
C LEU A 101 -8.38 12.35 8.84
N ALA A 102 -7.46 12.54 9.79
CA ALA A 102 -7.61 13.47 10.90
C ALA A 102 -7.59 14.94 10.45
N ALA A 103 -6.80 15.26 9.43
CA ALA A 103 -6.73 16.59 8.83
C ALA A 103 -7.96 16.92 7.98
N SER A 104 -8.81 15.94 7.66
CA SER A 104 -10.06 16.20 6.94
C SER A 104 -11.03 17.00 7.81
N GLY A 105 -11.80 17.92 7.20
CA GLY A 105 -12.82 18.69 7.93
C GLY A 105 -13.97 17.84 8.49
N ASN A 106 -14.05 16.56 8.13
CA ASN A 106 -15.00 15.59 8.65
C ASN A 106 -14.38 14.18 8.66
N PRO A 107 -13.63 13.82 9.72
CA PRO A 107 -12.92 12.53 9.81
C PRO A 107 -13.85 11.30 9.69
N GLY A 108 -15.07 11.38 10.21
CA GLY A 108 -16.05 10.29 10.11
C GLY A 108 -16.49 10.03 8.67
N ALA A 109 -16.77 11.10 7.90
CA ALA A 109 -17.10 10.97 6.48
C ALA A 109 -15.89 10.49 5.66
N ALA A 110 -14.68 10.95 5.99
CA ALA A 110 -13.46 10.48 5.33
C ALA A 110 -13.23 8.99 5.58
N ILE A 111 -13.38 8.52 6.82
CA ILE A 111 -13.30 7.10 7.17
C ILE A 111 -14.34 6.26 6.42
N ALA A 112 -15.59 6.72 6.34
CA ALA A 112 -16.63 6.04 5.56
C ALA A 112 -16.28 5.98 4.07
N GLY A 113 -15.63 7.02 3.54
CA GLY A 113 -15.08 7.04 2.18
C GLY A 113 -14.01 5.98 1.96
N TYR A 114 -13.04 5.85 2.86
CA TYR A 114 -12.01 4.82 2.80
C TYR A 114 -12.59 3.40 2.94
N GLN A 115 -13.59 3.21 3.80
CA GLN A 115 -14.30 1.94 3.91
C GLN A 115 -14.94 1.56 2.57
N ARG A 116 -15.72 2.47 1.97
CA ARG A 116 -16.38 2.26 0.68
C ARG A 116 -15.37 2.01 -0.45
N PHE A 117 -14.26 2.74 -0.45
CA PHE A 117 -13.17 2.54 -1.41
C PHE A 117 -12.63 1.10 -1.36
N GLY A 118 -12.35 0.60 -0.15
CA GLY A 118 -11.89 -0.77 0.07
C GLY A 118 -12.92 -1.83 -0.32
N GLU A 119 -14.20 -1.57 -0.07
CA GLU A 119 -15.31 -2.45 -0.50
C GLU A 119 -15.41 -2.54 -2.03
N LEU A 120 -15.30 -1.41 -2.74
CA LEU A 120 -15.32 -1.38 -4.20
C LEU A 120 -14.12 -2.10 -4.81
N ILE A 121 -12.92 -1.95 -4.23
CA ILE A 121 -11.73 -2.72 -4.64
C ILE A 121 -12.01 -4.22 -4.49
N ALA A 122 -12.53 -4.65 -3.35
CA ALA A 122 -12.81 -6.06 -3.09
C ALA A 122 -13.87 -6.63 -4.06
N ALA A 123 -14.85 -5.81 -4.43
CA ALA A 123 -15.89 -6.18 -5.38
C ALA A 123 -15.41 -6.22 -6.85
N THR A 124 -14.29 -5.57 -7.18
CA THR A 124 -13.81 -5.44 -8.57
C THR A 124 -12.72 -6.48 -8.89
N PRO A 125 -12.98 -7.46 -9.79
CA PRO A 125 -12.01 -8.53 -10.07
C PRO A 125 -10.65 -8.05 -10.60
N SER A 126 -10.61 -7.07 -11.50
CA SER A 126 -9.36 -6.57 -12.08
C SER A 126 -8.49 -5.84 -11.04
N LEU A 127 -9.10 -5.07 -10.13
CA LEU A 127 -8.38 -4.43 -9.03
C LEU A 127 -7.80 -5.47 -8.07
N ARG A 128 -8.53 -6.54 -7.75
CA ARG A 128 -7.98 -7.65 -6.95
C ARG A 128 -6.81 -8.35 -7.65
N ALA A 129 -6.92 -8.58 -8.96
CA ALA A 129 -5.84 -9.18 -9.74
C ALA A 129 -4.60 -8.29 -9.76
N TYR A 130 -4.78 -6.97 -9.98
CA TYR A 130 -3.70 -6.00 -9.93
C TYR A 130 -3.04 -5.92 -8.54
N GLN A 131 -3.82 -5.99 -7.45
CA GLN A 131 -3.26 -6.06 -6.10
C GLN A 131 -2.43 -7.33 -5.87
N SER A 132 -2.86 -8.47 -6.40
CA SER A 132 -2.07 -9.72 -6.31
C SER A 132 -0.74 -9.56 -7.04
N ASP A 133 -0.76 -9.09 -8.29
CA ASP A 133 0.45 -8.84 -9.08
C ASP A 133 1.38 -7.82 -8.40
N MET A 134 0.83 -6.78 -7.76
CA MET A 134 1.60 -5.84 -6.95
C MET A 134 2.27 -6.51 -5.74
N MET A 135 1.57 -7.40 -5.03
CA MET A 135 2.17 -8.15 -3.92
C MET A 135 3.28 -9.10 -4.41
N ASP A 136 3.07 -9.79 -5.53
CA ASP A 136 4.08 -10.69 -6.10
C ASP A 136 5.36 -9.93 -6.45
N ARG A 137 5.23 -8.71 -6.99
CA ARG A 137 6.38 -7.83 -7.25
C ARG A 137 7.07 -7.35 -5.97
N PHE A 138 6.31 -7.06 -4.91
CA PHE A 138 6.92 -6.72 -3.61
C PHE A 138 7.69 -7.89 -3.00
N VAL A 139 7.14 -9.11 -3.11
CA VAL A 139 7.81 -10.33 -2.67
C VAL A 139 9.11 -10.54 -3.45
N ALA A 140 9.09 -10.40 -4.78
CA ALA A 140 10.29 -10.53 -5.59
C ALA A 140 11.39 -9.55 -5.17
N VAL A 141 11.05 -8.27 -4.97
CA VAL A 141 12.03 -7.26 -4.50
C VAL A 141 12.57 -7.59 -3.12
N ALA A 142 11.72 -8.02 -2.19
CA ALA A 142 12.18 -8.37 -0.85
C ALA A 142 13.04 -9.65 -0.87
N ALA A 143 12.71 -10.64 -1.71
CA ALA A 143 13.49 -11.86 -1.85
C ALA A 143 14.87 -11.56 -2.41
N GLU A 144 14.99 -10.71 -3.44
CA GLU A 144 16.28 -10.23 -3.98
C GLU A 144 17.13 -9.58 -2.88
N LEU A 145 16.55 -8.65 -2.12
CA LEU A 145 17.28 -7.94 -1.06
C LEU A 145 17.70 -8.87 0.07
N LEU A 146 16.84 -9.79 0.50
CA LEU A 146 17.17 -10.74 1.56
C LEU A 146 18.21 -11.76 1.10
N ALA A 147 18.15 -12.22 -0.14
CA ALA A 147 19.10 -13.15 -0.74
C ALA A 147 20.52 -12.56 -0.79
N ASP A 148 20.65 -11.28 -1.18
CA ASP A 148 21.91 -10.55 -1.20
C ASP A 148 22.57 -10.49 0.19
N GLN A 149 21.78 -10.35 1.26
CA GLN A 149 22.30 -10.27 2.64
C GLN A 149 22.94 -11.58 3.12
N VAL A 150 22.48 -12.72 2.61
CA VAL A 150 22.94 -14.07 3.02
C VAL A 150 23.72 -14.79 1.92
N ALA A 151 24.03 -14.10 0.81
CA ALA A 151 24.74 -14.64 -0.35
C ALA A 151 24.10 -15.91 -0.93
N LEU A 152 22.76 -15.95 -0.98
CA LEU A 152 21.98 -17.01 -1.63
C LEU A 152 21.42 -16.52 -2.98
N PRO A 153 21.08 -17.42 -3.91
CA PRO A 153 20.21 -17.11 -5.05
C PRO A 153 18.83 -16.60 -4.59
N PRO A 154 18.24 -15.60 -5.27
CA PRO A 154 16.91 -15.08 -4.90
C PRO A 154 15.78 -16.09 -5.12
N ASP A 155 15.96 -17.09 -5.98
CA ASP A 155 14.97 -18.13 -6.26
C ASP A 155 15.05 -19.32 -5.28
N ASP A 156 16.01 -19.32 -4.36
CA ASP A 156 16.10 -20.35 -3.32
C ASP A 156 14.90 -20.25 -2.36
N PRO A 157 14.48 -21.37 -1.74
CA PRO A 157 13.28 -21.39 -0.92
C PRO A 157 13.37 -20.49 0.31
N GLU A 158 14.56 -20.26 0.88
CA GLU A 158 14.75 -19.48 2.10
C GLU A 158 14.45 -17.98 1.91
N PRO A 159 15.05 -17.23 0.94
CA PRO A 159 14.66 -15.85 0.67
C PRO A 159 13.20 -15.71 0.23
N GLN A 160 12.71 -16.65 -0.59
CA GLN A 160 11.32 -16.64 -1.08
C GLN A 160 10.30 -16.77 0.04
N ILE A 161 10.47 -17.74 0.95
CA ILE A 161 9.53 -17.92 2.06
C ILE A 161 9.66 -16.80 3.09
N ALA A 162 10.87 -16.28 3.34
CA ALA A 162 11.09 -15.15 4.24
C ALA A 162 10.42 -13.88 3.72
N ALA A 163 10.61 -13.55 2.44
CA ALA A 163 9.95 -12.42 1.78
C ALA A 163 8.42 -12.58 1.77
N THR A 164 7.93 -13.76 1.42
CA THR A 164 6.48 -14.05 1.44
C THR A 164 5.89 -13.85 2.83
N ALA A 165 6.56 -14.35 3.88
CA ALA A 165 6.11 -14.21 5.26
C ALA A 165 6.12 -12.74 5.71
N LEU A 166 7.18 -12.00 5.35
CA LEU A 166 7.32 -10.58 5.65
C LEU A 166 6.23 -9.73 4.99
N LEU A 167 6.00 -9.93 3.69
CA LEU A 167 4.96 -9.22 2.93
C LEU A 167 3.54 -9.64 3.33
N GLY A 168 3.39 -10.79 4.01
CA GLY A 168 2.16 -11.17 4.69
C GLY A 168 1.64 -10.11 5.67
N LEU A 169 2.52 -9.27 6.23
CA LEU A 169 2.14 -8.18 7.13
C LEU A 169 1.29 -7.09 6.45
N TRP A 170 1.50 -6.79 5.16
CA TRP A 170 0.63 -5.88 4.40
C TRP A 170 -0.78 -6.42 4.29
N ARG A 171 -0.91 -7.73 4.03
CA ARG A 171 -2.22 -8.40 3.98
C ARG A 171 -2.93 -8.33 5.34
N VAL A 172 -2.20 -8.49 6.45
CA VAL A 172 -2.73 -8.30 7.80
C VAL A 172 -3.18 -6.85 8.00
N GLN A 173 -2.38 -5.87 7.61
CA GLN A 173 -2.75 -4.45 7.73
C GLN A 173 -4.01 -4.11 6.95
N PHE A 174 -4.13 -4.55 5.69
CA PHE A 174 -5.33 -4.33 4.87
C PHE A 174 -6.58 -4.98 5.48
N GLN A 175 -6.48 -6.21 5.96
CA GLN A 175 -7.59 -6.89 6.63
C GLN A 175 -7.97 -6.21 7.95
N SER A 176 -6.99 -5.73 8.70
CA SER A 176 -7.18 -4.98 9.94
C SER A 176 -7.84 -3.63 9.69
N LEU A 177 -7.37 -2.86 8.69
CA LEU A 177 -8.01 -1.62 8.23
C LEU A 177 -9.47 -1.85 7.87
N ARG A 178 -9.76 -2.84 7.01
CA ARG A 178 -11.14 -3.15 6.62
C ARG A 178 -12.03 -3.49 7.82
N ARG A 179 -11.52 -4.26 8.78
CA ARG A 179 -12.25 -4.61 10.00
C ARG A 179 -12.53 -3.37 10.86
N HIS A 180 -11.52 -2.55 11.09
CA HIS A 180 -11.63 -1.45 12.06
C HIS A 180 -12.31 -0.22 11.48
N LEU A 181 -12.14 0.08 10.19
CA LEU A 181 -12.88 1.13 9.48
C LEU A 181 -14.40 0.96 9.62
N ALA A 182 -14.89 -0.29 9.68
CA ALA A 182 -16.31 -0.59 9.89
C ALA A 182 -16.80 -0.35 11.33
N THR A 183 -15.91 -0.05 12.29
CA THR A 183 -16.22 -0.01 13.73
C THR A 183 -15.78 1.26 14.46
N THR A 184 -15.02 2.14 13.81
CA THR A 184 -14.56 3.41 14.38
C THR A 184 -14.71 4.55 13.39
N SER A 185 -14.99 5.75 13.89
CA SER A 185 -14.93 7.01 13.14
C SER A 185 -13.81 7.93 13.63
N ASP A 186 -12.94 7.43 14.50
CA ASP A 186 -11.76 8.13 15.03
C ASP A 186 -10.47 7.59 14.38
N PRO A 187 -9.70 8.43 13.66
CA PRO A 187 -8.42 8.05 13.05
C PRO A 187 -7.36 7.60 14.06
N ALA A 188 -7.33 8.15 15.28
CA ALA A 188 -6.33 7.76 16.29
C ALA A 188 -6.60 6.34 16.82
N THR A 189 -7.86 6.04 17.12
CA THR A 189 -8.31 4.69 17.45
C THR A 189 -8.05 3.72 16.31
N LEU A 190 -8.28 4.12 15.05
CA LEU A 190 -7.99 3.29 13.89
C LEU A 190 -6.50 2.93 13.81
N HIS A 191 -5.62 3.93 13.89
CA HIS A 191 -4.16 3.73 13.87
C HIS A 191 -3.74 2.74 14.96
N THR A 192 -4.16 2.99 16.20
CA THR A 192 -3.79 2.16 17.36
C THR A 192 -4.20 0.71 17.19
N LYS A 193 -5.43 0.45 16.74
CA LYS A 193 -5.95 -0.92 16.55
C LYS A 193 -5.24 -1.65 15.41
N VAL A 194 -4.97 -0.96 14.30
CA VAL A 194 -4.29 -1.56 13.14
C VAL A 194 -2.84 -1.87 13.47
N THR A 195 -2.12 -0.94 14.12
CA THR A 195 -0.75 -1.16 14.59
C THR A 195 -0.68 -2.35 15.55
N ALA A 196 -1.60 -2.45 16.51
CA ALA A 196 -1.64 -3.59 17.44
C ALA A 196 -1.83 -4.95 16.74
N ASP A 197 -2.68 -5.01 15.70
CA ASP A 197 -2.89 -6.23 14.91
C ASP A 197 -1.63 -6.63 14.13
N VAL A 198 -0.99 -5.68 13.45
CA VAL A 198 0.23 -5.91 12.66
C VAL A 198 1.39 -6.35 13.56
N HIS A 199 1.62 -5.65 14.68
CA HIS A 199 2.67 -6.02 15.63
C HIS A 199 2.46 -7.41 16.23
N ARG A 200 1.20 -7.82 16.45
CA ARG A 200 0.88 -9.17 16.91
C ARG A 200 1.22 -10.24 15.88
N ALA A 201 0.96 -9.98 14.59
CA ALA A 201 1.37 -10.87 13.52
C ALA A 201 2.90 -10.92 13.37
N ALA A 202 3.58 -9.78 13.45
CA ALA A 202 5.04 -9.68 13.35
C ALA A 202 5.78 -10.49 14.42
N ARG A 203 5.25 -10.57 15.64
CA ARG A 203 5.82 -11.43 16.70
C ARG A 203 5.85 -12.92 16.31
N LEU A 204 4.94 -13.39 15.44
CA LEU A 204 4.97 -14.77 14.94
C LEU A 204 6.14 -14.98 13.96
N LEU A 205 6.52 -13.94 13.22
CA LEU A 205 7.65 -13.98 12.29
C LEU A 205 8.98 -13.99 13.04
N GLU A 206 9.09 -13.20 14.12
CA GLU A 206 10.31 -13.13 14.94
C GLU A 206 10.55 -14.40 15.76
N ASN A 207 9.49 -15.00 16.30
CA ASN A 207 9.59 -16.14 17.21
C ASN A 207 9.34 -17.50 16.54
N GLY A 208 8.99 -17.51 15.25
CA GLY A 208 8.59 -18.71 14.51
C GLY A 208 7.18 -19.21 14.84
N LEU A 209 6.61 -20.00 13.92
CA LEU A 209 5.20 -20.42 13.90
C LEU A 209 4.74 -21.29 15.09
N THR A 210 5.68 -21.84 15.87
CA THR A 210 5.40 -22.74 17.00
C THR A 210 5.37 -22.04 18.37
N SER A 211 5.77 -20.78 18.44
CA SER A 211 6.00 -20.08 19.72
C SER A 211 4.75 -19.52 20.39
N SER A 212 3.60 -19.49 19.71
CA SER A 212 2.51 -18.58 20.08
C SER A 212 1.09 -19.03 19.73
N TRP A 213 0.87 -20.31 19.39
CA TRP A 213 -0.48 -20.84 19.27
C TRP A 213 -1.03 -21.18 20.67
N PRO A 214 -2.15 -20.59 21.13
CA PRO A 214 -2.81 -21.07 22.33
C PRO A 214 -3.31 -22.50 22.07
N THR A 215 -2.82 -23.47 22.85
CA THR A 215 -3.38 -24.83 22.92
C THR A 215 -4.84 -24.82 23.34
#